data_AF-A0A1B8EMI2-F1
#
_entry.id   AF-A0A1B8EMI2-F1
#
_cell.length_a   1.000
_cell.length_b   1.000
_cell.length_c   1.000
_cell.angle_alpha   90.00
_cell.angle_beta   90.00
_cell.angle_gamma   90.00
#
_symmetry.space_group_name_H-M   'P 1'
#
loop_
_entity.id
_entity.type
_entity.pdbx_description
1 polymer ?
#
loop_
_entity_poly.entity_id
_entity_poly.type
_entity_poly.pdbx_seq_one_letter_code
_entity_poly.pdbx_strand_id
1 'polypeptide(L)'
;MSEIHDDDNDIPMLSGSALEALKEFYADRDAKEKELENLKAKKNTGDILSMDTFTENWNDSQFWYSQETADIFARELLAKCDNNSRIAVISAPSAFVQLKNIIASTSMPADKTPEIFLLEFDERFSIFPEFVFYDYKFPLKLPPSMKGTIDHIICDPPFLSEDCQTKAALTARWLSKPSGVSQSQSTSDPASRVIVCTGERMNTLVNKLYGPLGIHTTTFEPVHAKGLSNEFYCYANFECDNWKWKD
;
A
#
# COMPACT_ATOMS: atom_id res chain seq x y z
N MET A 1 9.88 65.87 22.42
CA MET A 1 9.51 65.61 21.02
C MET A 1 10.76 65.10 20.34
N SER A 2 10.89 63.77 20.24
CA SER A 2 12.00 63.10 19.56
C SER A 2 11.53 61.68 19.24
N GLU A 3 10.98 61.60 18.03
CA GLU A 3 10.99 60.51 17.03
C GLU A 3 10.97 59.06 17.51
N ILE A 4 9.86 58.39 17.18
CA ILE A 4 9.72 56.96 17.00
C ILE A 4 10.44 56.60 15.70
N HIS A 5 11.48 55.77 15.76
CA HIS A 5 12.03 55.12 14.57
C HIS A 5 11.19 53.88 14.27
N ASP A 6 10.40 53.95 13.20
CA ASP A 6 9.83 52.79 12.50
C ASP A 6 10.97 52.02 11.85
N ASP A 7 11.27 50.82 12.38
CA ASP A 7 12.14 49.83 11.76
C ASP A 7 11.26 48.79 11.05
N ASP A 8 10.58 49.25 10.01
CA ASP A 8 9.73 48.46 9.12
C ASP A 8 10.39 48.49 7.74
N ASN A 9 11.31 47.56 7.44
CA ASN A 9 11.66 47.08 6.08
C ASN A 9 12.89 46.14 6.06
N ASP A 10 12.78 44.97 6.68
CA ASP A 10 13.63 43.83 6.30
C ASP A 10 12.76 42.59 6.10
N ILE A 11 11.88 42.65 5.09
CA ILE A 11 11.18 41.47 4.58
C ILE A 11 12.22 40.65 3.81
N PRO A 12 12.54 39.40 4.22
CA PRO A 12 13.52 38.59 3.52
C PRO A 12 13.07 38.34 2.07
N MET A 13 13.85 38.84 1.10
CA MET A 13 13.63 38.54 -0.32
C MET A 13 14.34 37.23 -0.70
N LEU A 14 13.64 36.36 -1.41
CA LEU A 14 14.21 35.14 -2.00
C LEU A 14 15.32 35.51 -3.00
N SER A 15 16.42 34.75 -3.01
CA SER A 15 17.43 34.87 -4.06
C SER A 15 16.82 34.52 -5.43
N GLY A 16 17.41 35.01 -6.53
CA GLY A 16 16.96 34.66 -7.88
C GLY A 16 16.90 33.14 -8.11
N SER A 17 17.90 32.41 -7.62
CA SER A 17 17.94 30.94 -7.66
C SER A 17 16.85 30.28 -6.83
N ALA A 18 16.51 30.84 -5.66
CA ALA A 18 15.44 30.33 -4.81
C ALA A 18 14.05 30.59 -5.44
N LEU A 19 13.89 31.72 -6.12
CA LEU A 19 12.66 32.03 -6.88
C LEU A 19 12.49 31.09 -8.08
N GLU A 20 13.57 30.78 -8.81
CA GLU A 20 13.55 29.82 -9.92
C GLU A 20 13.21 28.41 -9.44
N ALA A 21 13.88 27.92 -8.40
CA ALA A 21 13.56 26.62 -7.80
C ALA A 21 12.10 26.55 -7.31
N LEU A 22 11.57 27.65 -6.75
CA LEU A 22 10.18 27.74 -6.32
C LEU A 22 9.20 27.69 -7.52
N LYS A 23 9.53 28.34 -8.64
CA LYS A 23 8.73 28.28 -9.88
C LYS A 23 8.73 26.87 -10.47
N GLU A 24 9.89 26.22 -10.53
CA GLU A 24 10.00 24.83 -10.99
C GLU A 24 9.17 23.90 -10.12
N PHE A 25 9.25 24.06 -8.79
CA PHE A 25 8.45 23.28 -7.85
C PHE A 25 6.94 23.44 -8.06
N TYR A 26 6.45 24.68 -8.27
CA TYR A 26 5.03 24.90 -8.57
C TYR A 26 4.62 24.31 -9.92
N ALA A 27 5.46 24.44 -10.95
CA ALA A 27 5.19 23.86 -12.27
C ALA A 27 5.08 22.32 -12.21
N ASP A 28 5.97 21.65 -11.48
CA ASP A 28 5.95 20.20 -11.26
C ASP A 28 4.68 19.77 -10.50
N ARG A 29 4.30 20.52 -9.47
CA ARG A 29 3.06 20.25 -8.71
C ARG A 29 1.83 20.37 -9.60
N ASP A 30 1.71 21.46 -10.34
CA ASP A 30 0.56 21.71 -11.23
C ASP A 30 0.49 20.67 -12.36
N ALA A 31 1.64 20.22 -12.88
CA ALA A 31 1.71 19.14 -13.86
C ALA A 31 1.19 17.80 -13.29
N LYS A 32 1.57 17.45 -12.05
CA LYS A 32 1.09 16.25 -11.36
C LYS A 32 -0.41 16.31 -11.04
N GLU A 33 -0.91 17.46 -10.61
CA GLU A 33 -2.35 17.66 -10.38
C GLU A 33 -3.14 17.45 -11.68
N LYS A 34 -2.65 18.02 -12.78
CA LYS A 34 -3.26 17.83 -14.10
C LYS A 34 -3.19 16.38 -14.58
N GLU A 35 -2.10 15.66 -14.32
CA GLU A 35 -2.00 14.23 -14.62
C GLU A 35 -3.04 13.43 -13.82
N LEU A 36 -3.19 13.72 -12.53
CA LEU A 36 -4.18 13.08 -11.67
C LEU A 36 -5.61 13.38 -12.13
N GLU A 37 -5.91 14.61 -12.56
CA GLU A 37 -7.19 14.98 -13.16
C GLU A 37 -7.45 14.24 -14.48
N ASN A 38 -6.43 14.09 -15.32
CA ASN A 38 -6.53 13.32 -16.55
C ASN A 38 -6.80 11.83 -16.25
N LEU A 39 -6.14 11.25 -15.25
CA LEU A 39 -6.41 9.88 -14.80
C LEU A 39 -7.84 9.74 -14.26
N LYS A 40 -8.32 10.71 -13.47
CA LYS A 40 -9.72 10.78 -13.00
C LYS A 40 -10.71 10.81 -14.16
N ALA A 41 -10.41 11.58 -15.21
CA ALA A 41 -11.28 11.71 -16.38
C ALA A 41 -11.29 10.46 -17.26
N LYS A 42 -10.19 9.71 -17.30
CA LYS A 42 -9.99 8.52 -18.12
C LYS A 42 -10.49 7.21 -17.50
N LYS A 43 -11.41 7.25 -16.51
CA LYS A 43 -11.95 6.06 -15.82
C LYS A 43 -11.94 4.79 -16.69
N ASN A 44 -11.09 3.83 -16.33
CA ASN A 44 -10.95 2.51 -16.95
C ASN A 44 -10.26 2.42 -18.33
N THR A 45 -9.45 3.38 -18.75
CA THR A 45 -8.49 3.08 -19.83
C THR A 45 -7.41 2.15 -19.25
N GLY A 46 -7.14 1.02 -19.90
CA GLY A 46 -6.07 0.08 -19.53
C GLY A 46 -4.65 0.65 -19.70
N ASP A 47 -4.49 1.94 -19.46
CA ASP A 47 -3.23 2.66 -19.51
C ASP A 47 -2.36 2.17 -18.33
N ILE A 48 -1.06 2.04 -18.59
CA ILE A 48 -0.09 1.70 -17.56
C ILE A 48 0.01 2.88 -16.58
N LEU A 49 -0.21 2.59 -15.30
CA LEU A 49 -0.17 3.56 -14.22
C LEU A 49 1.26 3.64 -13.64
N SER A 50 1.71 4.85 -13.30
CA SER A 50 2.98 5.05 -12.58
C SER A 50 2.74 5.49 -11.14
N MET A 51 3.58 5.01 -10.22
CA MET A 51 3.62 5.51 -8.85
C MET A 51 4.21 6.93 -8.76
N ASP A 52 4.95 7.40 -9.76
CA ASP A 52 5.54 8.75 -9.77
C ASP A 52 4.50 9.87 -9.77
N THR A 53 3.29 9.58 -10.25
CA THR A 53 2.13 10.48 -10.21
C THR A 53 1.70 10.76 -8.75
N PHE A 54 1.99 9.86 -7.81
CA PHE A 54 1.66 10.00 -6.39
C PHE A 54 2.92 10.35 -5.60
N THR A 55 3.13 11.64 -5.31
CA THR A 55 4.28 12.08 -4.50
C THR A 55 4.18 11.56 -3.06
N GLU A 56 5.22 10.89 -2.56
CA GLU A 56 5.32 10.43 -1.16
C GLU A 56 5.16 11.60 -0.17
N ASN A 57 4.37 11.37 0.88
CA ASN A 57 4.26 12.24 2.03
C ASN A 57 4.89 11.59 3.27
N TRP A 58 6.01 12.17 3.73
CA TRP A 58 6.74 11.72 4.92
C TRP A 58 5.92 11.82 6.21
N ASN A 59 4.99 12.79 6.30
CA ASN A 59 4.12 12.93 7.46
C ASN A 59 3.10 11.78 7.58
N ASP A 60 2.76 11.17 6.45
CA ASP A 60 1.88 10.01 6.38
C ASP A 60 2.68 8.70 6.35
N SER A 61 4.01 8.79 6.48
CA SER A 61 4.94 7.65 6.44
C SER A 61 4.83 6.84 5.15
N GLN A 62 4.68 7.54 4.02
CA GLN A 62 4.58 6.94 2.69
C GLN A 62 5.97 6.67 2.09
N PHE A 63 6.24 5.41 1.80
CA PHE A 63 7.44 4.96 1.10
C PHE A 63 7.03 3.96 0.02
N TRP A 64 7.35 4.25 -1.24
CA TRP A 64 6.94 3.38 -2.34
C TRP A 64 7.91 2.23 -2.52
N TYR A 65 7.37 1.02 -2.72
CA TYR A 65 8.18 -0.13 -3.10
C TYR A 65 8.90 0.13 -4.42
N SER A 66 10.06 -0.50 -4.58
CA SER A 66 10.72 -0.60 -5.88
C SER A 66 9.82 -1.35 -6.87
N GLN A 67 10.05 -1.17 -8.16
CA GLN A 67 9.26 -1.84 -9.19
C GLN A 67 9.33 -3.37 -9.06
N GLU A 68 10.51 -3.91 -8.75
CA GLU A 68 10.75 -5.34 -8.56
C GLU A 68 9.96 -5.88 -7.35
N THR A 69 10.01 -5.16 -6.24
CA THR A 69 9.29 -5.52 -5.01
C THR A 69 7.78 -5.51 -5.24
N ALA A 70 7.27 -4.45 -5.88
CA ALA A 70 5.86 -4.33 -6.21
C ALA A 70 5.40 -5.41 -7.20
N ASP A 71 6.24 -5.79 -8.18
CA ASP A 71 5.93 -6.84 -9.16
C ASP A 71 5.82 -8.21 -8.50
N ILE A 72 6.76 -8.56 -7.62
CA ILE A 72 6.72 -9.79 -6.82
C ILE A 72 5.42 -9.86 -6.01
N PHE A 73 5.11 -8.82 -5.24
CA PHE A 73 3.89 -8.81 -4.44
C PHE A 73 2.62 -8.89 -5.29
N ALA A 74 2.54 -8.12 -6.37
CA ALA A 74 1.39 -8.15 -7.26
C ALA A 74 1.16 -9.54 -7.90
N ARG A 75 2.24 -10.23 -8.29
CA ARG A 75 2.15 -11.60 -8.82
C ARG A 75 1.69 -12.60 -7.78
N GLU A 76 2.22 -12.52 -6.57
CA GLU A 76 1.83 -13.42 -5.47
C GLU A 76 0.39 -13.16 -5.00
N LEU A 77 -0.08 -11.92 -5.08
CA LEU A 77 -1.50 -11.58 -4.85
C LEU A 77 -2.41 -12.12 -5.97
N LEU A 78 -1.93 -12.29 -7.19
CA LEU A 78 -2.70 -12.90 -8.29
C LEU A 78 -2.55 -14.43 -8.35
N ALA A 79 -1.53 -15.00 -7.70
CA ALA A 79 -1.22 -16.41 -7.80
C ALA A 79 -2.32 -17.25 -7.16
N LYS A 80 -2.98 -18.11 -7.95
CA LYS A 80 -4.13 -18.94 -7.55
C LYS A 80 -5.46 -18.18 -7.37
N CYS A 81 -5.53 -16.94 -7.84
CA CYS A 81 -6.81 -16.23 -7.94
C CYS A 81 -7.64 -16.69 -9.14
N ASP A 82 -8.95 -16.62 -8.97
CA ASP A 82 -9.99 -16.72 -9.99
C ASP A 82 -10.97 -15.53 -9.88
N ASN A 83 -12.03 -15.53 -10.69
CA ASN A 83 -13.05 -14.48 -10.64
C ASN A 83 -13.94 -14.45 -9.38
N ASN A 84 -13.82 -15.42 -8.47
CA ASN A 84 -14.50 -15.42 -7.17
C ASN A 84 -13.57 -14.99 -6.04
N SER A 85 -12.28 -14.85 -6.33
CA SER A 85 -11.26 -14.47 -5.36
C SER A 85 -11.35 -12.97 -5.07
N ARG A 86 -11.08 -12.61 -3.81
CA ARG A 86 -11.08 -11.21 -3.35
C ARG A 86 -9.71 -10.84 -2.78
N ILE A 87 -9.17 -9.71 -3.23
CA ILE A 87 -7.86 -9.18 -2.81
C ILE A 87 -8.07 -7.88 -2.02
N ALA A 88 -7.44 -7.76 -0.85
CA ALA A 88 -7.33 -6.48 -0.14
C ALA A 88 -5.86 -6.02 -0.07
N VAL A 89 -5.61 -4.81 -0.56
CA VAL A 89 -4.33 -4.11 -0.46
C VAL A 89 -4.47 -3.04 0.62
N ILE A 90 -3.82 -3.22 1.76
CA ILE A 90 -3.96 -2.35 2.93
C ILE A 90 -2.70 -1.50 3.08
N SER A 91 -2.83 -0.19 2.90
CA SER A 91 -1.74 0.77 3.06
C SER A 91 -0.49 0.49 2.19
N ALA A 92 -0.65 -0.23 1.07
CA ALA A 92 0.44 -0.65 0.18
C ALA A 92 0.15 -0.28 -1.29
N PRO A 93 0.05 1.02 -1.64
CA PRO A 93 -0.51 1.46 -2.90
C PRO A 93 0.38 1.12 -4.10
N SER A 94 1.71 1.02 -3.91
CA SER A 94 2.64 0.56 -4.95
C SER A 94 2.32 -0.85 -5.43
N ALA A 95 1.98 -1.76 -4.51
CA ALA A 95 1.56 -3.12 -4.86
C ALA A 95 0.21 -3.12 -5.59
N PHE A 96 -0.73 -2.25 -5.19
CA PHE A 96 -2.01 -2.10 -5.89
C PHE A 96 -1.84 -1.58 -7.33
N VAL A 97 -1.03 -0.55 -7.53
CA VAL A 97 -0.78 0.01 -8.87
C VAL A 97 -0.13 -1.04 -9.77
N GLN A 98 0.85 -1.79 -9.27
CA GLN A 98 1.47 -2.86 -10.03
C GLN A 98 0.49 -4.02 -10.32
N LEU A 99 -0.37 -4.38 -9.36
CA LEU A 99 -1.45 -5.35 -9.54
C LEU A 99 -2.37 -4.95 -10.71
N LYS A 100 -2.80 -3.69 -10.76
CA LYS A 100 -3.59 -3.13 -11.87
C LYS A 100 -2.84 -3.20 -13.21
N ASN A 101 -1.57 -2.83 -13.22
CA ASN A 101 -0.73 -2.86 -14.43
C ASN A 101 -0.57 -4.27 -14.99
N ILE A 102 -0.39 -5.28 -14.13
CA ILE A 102 -0.29 -6.68 -14.57
C ILE A 102 -1.62 -7.14 -15.18
N ILE A 103 -2.75 -6.86 -14.54
CA ILE A 103 -4.08 -7.22 -15.07
C ILE A 103 -4.31 -6.60 -16.45
N ALA A 104 -4.00 -5.30 -16.61
CA ALA A 104 -4.16 -4.59 -17.87
C ALA A 104 -3.21 -5.12 -18.97
N SER A 105 -1.91 -5.24 -18.67
CA SER A 105 -0.89 -5.63 -19.66
C SER A 105 -0.99 -7.08 -20.10
N THR A 106 -1.44 -7.98 -19.23
CA THR A 106 -1.62 -9.41 -19.57
C THR A 106 -2.97 -9.71 -20.22
N SER A 107 -3.85 -8.70 -20.38
CA SER A 107 -5.23 -8.90 -20.83
C SER A 107 -5.90 -10.05 -20.09
N MET A 108 -5.79 -10.02 -18.75
CA MET A 108 -6.23 -11.13 -17.90
C MET A 108 -7.72 -11.45 -18.19
N PRO A 109 -8.05 -12.72 -18.49
CA PRO A 109 -9.44 -13.11 -18.75
C PRO A 109 -10.37 -12.77 -17.58
N ALA A 110 -11.62 -12.45 -17.89
CA ALA A 110 -12.62 -12.06 -16.89
C ALA A 110 -12.89 -13.16 -15.84
N ASP A 111 -12.77 -14.43 -16.23
CA ASP A 111 -12.88 -15.60 -15.35
C ASP A 111 -11.66 -15.81 -14.43
N LYS A 112 -10.58 -15.06 -14.64
CA LYS A 112 -9.37 -15.05 -13.80
C LYS A 112 -9.15 -13.73 -13.06
N THR A 113 -9.98 -12.73 -13.28
CA THR A 113 -9.79 -11.40 -12.71
C THR A 113 -10.49 -11.31 -11.35
N PRO A 114 -9.75 -11.18 -10.22
CA PRO A 114 -10.34 -11.12 -8.90
C PRO A 114 -10.98 -9.74 -8.62
N GLU A 115 -11.84 -9.68 -7.59
CA GLU A 115 -12.30 -8.41 -7.04
C GLU A 115 -11.19 -7.81 -6.15
N ILE A 116 -10.87 -6.52 -6.34
CA ILE A 116 -9.74 -5.86 -5.67
C ILE A 116 -10.24 -4.68 -4.84
N PHE A 117 -9.68 -4.54 -3.65
CA PHE A 117 -9.90 -3.41 -2.75
C PHE A 117 -8.57 -2.75 -2.40
N LEU A 118 -8.51 -1.43 -2.48
CA LEU A 118 -7.41 -0.62 -1.95
C LEU A 118 -7.89 0.10 -0.69
N LEU A 119 -7.43 -0.34 0.47
CA LEU A 119 -7.69 0.30 1.76
C LEU A 119 -6.60 1.32 2.03
N GLU A 120 -6.91 2.59 1.78
CA GLU A 120 -5.94 3.69 1.88
C GLU A 120 -6.46 4.92 2.62
N PHE A 121 -5.55 5.59 3.31
CA PHE A 121 -5.83 6.88 3.96
C PHE A 121 -5.73 8.04 2.97
N ASP A 122 -4.83 7.93 2.00
CA ASP A 122 -4.55 8.97 1.01
C ASP A 122 -5.65 9.03 -0.05
N GLU A 123 -6.52 10.04 0.07
CA GLU A 123 -7.64 10.26 -0.84
C GLU A 123 -7.22 10.57 -2.28
N ARG A 124 -5.93 10.80 -2.58
CA ARG A 124 -5.46 10.88 -3.97
C ARG A 124 -5.69 9.57 -4.71
N PHE A 125 -5.78 8.44 -4.02
CA PHE A 125 -6.12 7.15 -4.62
C PHE A 125 -7.63 6.95 -4.85
N SER A 126 -8.50 7.87 -4.42
CA SER A 126 -9.95 7.83 -4.67
C SER A 126 -10.35 7.89 -6.16
N ILE A 127 -9.38 8.09 -7.05
CA ILE A 127 -9.55 7.98 -8.50
C ILE A 127 -9.89 6.56 -8.93
N PHE A 128 -9.46 5.57 -8.15
CA PHE A 128 -9.67 4.16 -8.41
C PHE A 128 -11.03 3.72 -7.87
N PRO A 129 -11.86 3.02 -8.66
CA PRO A 129 -13.12 2.46 -8.16
C PRO A 129 -12.91 1.42 -7.04
N GLU A 130 -11.73 0.82 -6.96
CA GLU A 130 -11.32 -0.13 -5.91
C GLU A 130 -11.01 0.55 -4.57
N PHE A 131 -10.94 1.88 -4.52
CA PHE A 131 -10.58 2.64 -3.32
C PHE A 131 -11.65 2.52 -2.23
N VAL A 132 -11.18 2.20 -1.02
CA VAL A 132 -11.94 2.21 0.22
C VAL A 132 -11.15 3.08 1.22
N PHE A 133 -11.73 4.22 1.61
CA PHE A 133 -11.09 5.07 2.62
C PHE A 133 -10.86 4.28 3.91
N TYR A 134 -9.61 4.26 4.38
CA TYR A 134 -9.18 3.50 5.53
C TYR A 134 -8.28 4.34 6.42
N ASP A 135 -8.71 4.52 7.67
CA ASP A 135 -7.89 5.10 8.73
C ASP A 135 -7.60 3.99 9.74
N TYR A 136 -6.32 3.64 9.90
CA TYR A 136 -5.91 2.59 10.85
C TYR A 136 -6.36 2.90 12.28
N LYS A 137 -6.61 4.18 12.65
CA LYS A 137 -7.15 4.55 13.97
C LYS A 137 -8.56 4.02 14.18
N PHE A 138 -9.30 3.78 13.11
CA PHE A 138 -10.64 3.21 13.08
C PHE A 138 -10.65 1.91 12.24
N PRO A 139 -9.89 0.88 12.64
CA PRO A 139 -9.52 -0.25 11.77
C PRO A 139 -10.71 -1.06 11.23
N LEU A 140 -11.84 -1.03 11.93
CA LEU A 140 -13.06 -1.75 11.56
C LEU A 140 -14.16 -0.86 10.97
N LYS A 141 -13.87 0.42 10.68
CA LYS A 141 -14.79 1.32 9.96
C LYS A 141 -14.73 1.00 8.45
N LEU A 142 -15.09 -0.22 8.11
CA LEU A 142 -15.05 -0.78 6.77
C LEU A 142 -16.43 -1.33 6.36
N PRO A 143 -16.70 -1.49 5.06
CA PRO A 143 -17.94 -2.11 4.58
C PRO A 143 -18.14 -3.49 5.22
N PRO A 144 -19.28 -3.75 5.92
CA PRO A 144 -19.50 -5.03 6.60
C PRO A 144 -19.46 -6.26 5.67
N SER A 145 -19.71 -6.07 4.37
CA SER A 145 -19.63 -7.10 3.33
C SER A 145 -18.21 -7.64 3.06
N MET A 146 -17.18 -7.00 3.63
CA MET A 146 -15.78 -7.44 3.51
C MET A 146 -15.34 -8.35 4.66
N LYS A 147 -16.16 -8.49 5.71
CA LYS A 147 -15.80 -9.27 6.90
C LYS A 147 -15.66 -10.75 6.55
N GLY A 148 -14.47 -11.30 6.75
CA GLY A 148 -14.22 -12.72 6.57
C GLY A 148 -14.39 -13.21 5.13
N THR A 149 -14.17 -12.33 4.16
CA THR A 149 -14.39 -12.64 2.74
C THR A 149 -13.14 -12.58 1.88
N ILE A 150 -12.04 -12.02 2.38
CA ILE A 150 -10.85 -11.75 1.57
C ILE A 150 -9.97 -12.98 1.50
N ASP A 151 -9.61 -13.37 0.28
CA ASP A 151 -8.71 -14.48 0.00
C ASP A 151 -7.26 -14.05 0.21
N HIS A 152 -6.87 -12.94 -0.40
CA HIS A 152 -5.47 -12.51 -0.46
C HIS A 152 -5.32 -11.11 0.12
N ILE A 153 -4.36 -10.94 1.01
CA ILE A 153 -4.11 -9.69 1.72
C ILE A 153 -2.64 -9.34 1.60
N ILE A 154 -2.35 -8.09 1.25
CA ILE A 154 -1.08 -7.45 1.59
C ILE A 154 -1.35 -6.29 2.55
N CYS A 155 -0.49 -6.13 3.55
CA CYS A 155 -0.61 -5.07 4.54
C CYS A 155 0.76 -4.43 4.82
N ASP A 156 0.86 -3.12 4.65
CA ASP A 156 2.04 -2.33 5.01
C ASP A 156 1.64 -1.18 5.94
N PRO A 157 1.61 -1.40 7.26
CA PRO A 157 1.15 -0.37 8.19
C PRO A 157 2.10 0.83 8.20
N PRO A 158 1.59 2.08 8.14
CA PRO A 158 2.42 3.26 7.92
C PRO A 158 3.44 3.51 9.02
N PHE A 159 3.15 3.13 10.28
CA PHE A 159 4.00 3.47 11.41
C PHE A 159 4.60 2.24 12.11
N LEU A 160 5.86 2.36 12.53
CA LEU A 160 6.57 1.39 13.36
C LEU A 160 6.21 1.52 14.85
N SER A 161 4.92 1.56 15.15
CA SER A 161 4.39 1.66 16.52
C SER A 161 3.48 0.49 16.87
N GLU A 162 3.48 0.08 18.13
CA GLU A 162 2.65 -1.05 18.58
C GLU A 162 1.16 -0.82 18.30
N ASP A 163 0.67 0.41 18.48
CA ASP A 163 -0.72 0.78 18.20
C ASP A 163 -1.07 0.62 16.71
N CYS A 164 -0.21 1.10 15.81
CA CYS A 164 -0.44 1.00 14.37
C CYS A 164 -0.43 -0.46 13.91
N GLN A 165 0.59 -1.23 14.32
CA GLN A 165 0.72 -2.65 13.98
C GLN A 165 -0.46 -3.47 14.53
N THR A 166 -0.89 -3.21 15.76
CA THR A 166 -2.04 -3.89 16.38
C THR A 166 -3.33 -3.63 15.61
N LYS A 167 -3.58 -2.37 15.22
CA LYS A 167 -4.79 -1.99 14.49
C LYS A 167 -4.80 -2.53 13.06
N ALA A 168 -3.65 -2.51 12.38
CA ALA A 168 -3.52 -3.12 11.05
C ALA A 168 -3.73 -4.64 11.09
N ALA A 169 -3.17 -5.32 12.10
CA ALA A 169 -3.40 -6.76 12.32
C ALA A 169 -4.87 -7.07 12.60
N LEU A 170 -5.56 -6.23 13.37
CA LEU A 170 -6.99 -6.34 13.61
C LEU A 170 -7.78 -6.26 12.30
N THR A 171 -7.45 -5.30 11.42
CA THR A 171 -8.06 -5.18 10.09
C THR A 171 -7.84 -6.43 9.24
N ALA A 172 -6.58 -6.86 9.09
CA ALA A 172 -6.24 -8.02 8.27
C ALA A 172 -6.96 -9.30 8.75
N ARG A 173 -7.00 -9.54 10.06
CA ARG A 173 -7.72 -10.68 10.66
C ARG A 173 -9.23 -10.59 10.47
N TRP A 174 -9.81 -9.40 10.54
CA TRP A 174 -11.24 -9.20 10.34
C TRP A 174 -11.67 -9.42 8.89
N LEU A 175 -10.79 -9.12 7.93
CA LEU A 175 -10.98 -9.37 6.51
C LEU A 175 -10.76 -10.84 6.12
N SER A 176 -9.82 -11.52 6.77
CA SER A 176 -9.43 -12.91 6.49
C SER A 176 -10.58 -13.90 6.69
N LYS A 177 -10.70 -14.88 5.78
CA LYS A 177 -11.68 -15.96 5.88
C LYS A 177 -11.46 -16.78 7.15
N PRO A 178 -12.53 -17.18 7.86
CA PRO A 178 -12.40 -18.04 9.04
C PRO A 178 -11.74 -19.39 8.68
N SER A 179 -10.86 -19.87 9.55
CA SER A 179 -10.30 -21.21 9.45
C SER A 179 -11.43 -22.25 9.54
N GLY A 180 -11.56 -23.13 8.53
CA GLY A 180 -12.57 -24.19 8.49
C GLY A 180 -13.72 -24.01 7.51
N VAL A 181 -13.76 -22.92 6.72
CA VAL A 181 -14.65 -22.82 5.55
C VAL A 181 -14.13 -23.80 4.48
N SER A 182 -14.93 -24.81 4.15
CA SER A 182 -14.61 -25.97 3.31
C SER A 182 -13.60 -25.70 2.20
N GLN A 183 -12.33 -26.01 2.44
CA GLN A 183 -11.43 -26.37 1.35
C GLN A 183 -11.91 -27.71 0.83
N SER A 184 -12.41 -27.74 -0.40
CA SER A 184 -12.87 -28.96 -1.07
C SER A 184 -11.72 -29.91 -1.41
N GLN A 185 -10.48 -29.57 -1.07
CA GLN A 185 -9.29 -30.38 -1.30
C GLN A 185 -8.27 -30.16 -0.18
N SER A 186 -7.53 -31.22 0.15
CA SER A 186 -6.42 -31.24 1.10
C SER A 186 -5.23 -30.42 0.58
N THR A 187 -5.33 -29.09 0.60
CA THR A 187 -4.19 -28.22 0.29
C THR A 187 -3.54 -27.75 1.59
N SER A 188 -2.22 -27.62 1.58
CA SER A 188 -1.46 -27.00 2.67
C SER A 188 -1.58 -25.48 2.69
N ASP A 189 -2.41 -24.90 1.81
CA ASP A 189 -2.59 -23.45 1.72
C ASP A 189 -3.51 -22.92 2.81
N PRO A 190 -3.25 -21.73 3.37
CA PRO A 190 -4.14 -21.10 4.34
C PRO A 190 -5.48 -20.68 3.71
N ALA A 191 -6.51 -20.50 4.53
CA ALA A 191 -7.82 -20.02 4.09
C ALA A 191 -7.78 -18.60 3.50
N SER A 192 -6.86 -17.76 4.00
CA SER A 192 -6.47 -16.50 3.39
C SER A 192 -4.95 -16.45 3.31
N ARG A 193 -4.41 -16.09 2.14
CA ARG A 193 -2.99 -15.78 1.95
C ARG A 193 -2.73 -14.36 2.43
N VAL A 194 -1.81 -14.19 3.36
CA VAL A 194 -1.52 -12.90 3.98
C VAL A 194 -0.04 -12.60 3.87
N ILE A 195 0.27 -11.43 3.31
CA ILE A 195 1.59 -10.81 3.27
C ILE A 195 1.53 -9.58 4.18
N VAL A 196 2.52 -9.41 5.03
CA VAL A 196 2.72 -8.20 5.84
C VAL A 196 4.13 -7.70 5.57
N CYS A 197 4.28 -6.41 5.35
CA CYS A 197 5.58 -5.78 5.25
C CYS A 197 5.67 -4.68 6.31
N THR A 198 6.79 -4.65 7.03
CA THR A 198 7.08 -3.58 7.99
C THR A 198 8.55 -3.62 8.38
N GLY A 199 9.01 -2.67 9.20
CA GLY A 199 10.39 -2.61 9.66
C GLY A 199 10.78 -3.84 10.50
N GLU A 200 12.04 -4.28 10.39
CA GLU A 200 12.55 -5.49 11.07
C GLU A 200 12.25 -5.50 12.58
N ARG A 201 12.31 -4.32 13.21
CA ARG A 201 12.15 -4.17 14.66
C ARG A 201 10.78 -4.59 15.17
N MET A 202 9.80 -4.69 14.27
CA MET A 202 8.46 -5.17 14.57
C MET A 202 8.35 -6.70 14.53
N ASN A 203 9.41 -7.44 14.19
CA ASN A 203 9.40 -8.90 13.99
C ASN A 203 8.70 -9.68 15.10
N THR A 204 9.06 -9.42 16.36
CA THR A 204 8.44 -10.11 17.51
C THR A 204 6.95 -9.77 17.62
N LEU A 205 6.59 -8.51 17.37
CA LEU A 205 5.21 -8.04 17.47
C LEU A 205 4.34 -8.58 16.32
N VAL A 206 4.84 -8.56 15.08
CA VAL A 206 4.12 -9.08 13.90
C VAL A 206 3.83 -10.56 14.06
N ASN A 207 4.83 -11.38 14.41
CA ASN A 207 4.64 -12.82 14.64
C ASN A 207 3.63 -13.09 15.77
N LYS A 208 3.60 -12.26 16.82
CA LYS A 208 2.58 -12.36 17.88
C LYS A 208 1.18 -11.99 17.40
N LEU A 209 1.02 -10.85 16.70
CA LEU A 209 -0.29 -10.30 16.32
C LEU A 209 -0.97 -11.12 15.22
N TYR A 210 -0.18 -11.58 14.25
CA TYR A 210 -0.63 -12.35 13.10
C TYR A 210 -0.42 -13.86 13.28
N GLY A 211 0.12 -14.31 14.41
CA GLY A 211 0.27 -15.73 14.76
C GLY A 211 -1.00 -16.57 14.57
N PRO A 212 -2.22 -16.08 14.92
CA PRO A 212 -3.46 -16.81 14.62
C PRO A 212 -3.75 -17.05 13.13
N LEU A 213 -3.11 -16.29 12.23
CA LEU A 213 -3.17 -16.48 10.77
C LEU A 213 -2.01 -17.35 10.25
N GLY A 214 -1.10 -17.79 11.13
CA GLY A 214 0.07 -18.60 10.79
C GLY A 214 1.15 -17.82 10.05
N ILE A 215 1.34 -16.52 10.34
CA ILE A 215 2.40 -15.75 9.69
C ILE A 215 3.78 -16.14 10.23
N HIS A 216 4.76 -16.13 9.33
CA HIS A 216 6.18 -16.31 9.65
C HIS A 216 7.02 -15.24 8.94
N THR A 217 8.19 -14.95 9.49
CA THR A 217 9.17 -14.09 8.82
C THR A 217 9.76 -14.81 7.61
N THR A 218 9.83 -14.13 6.47
CA THR A 218 10.27 -14.75 5.22
C THR A 218 11.71 -14.38 4.85
N THR A 219 12.30 -15.11 3.91
CA THR A 219 13.62 -14.83 3.33
C THR A 219 13.64 -13.61 2.40
N PHE A 220 12.48 -13.04 2.06
CA PHE A 220 12.39 -11.90 1.15
C PHE A 220 12.52 -10.58 1.90
N GLU A 221 13.33 -9.68 1.35
CA GLU A 221 13.65 -8.37 1.93
C GLU A 221 13.17 -7.28 0.97
N PRO A 222 12.02 -6.64 1.24
CA PRO A 222 11.44 -5.64 0.36
C PRO A 222 12.33 -4.40 0.22
N VAL A 223 12.37 -3.84 -0.99
CA VAL A 223 13.14 -2.62 -1.30
C VAL A 223 12.19 -1.49 -1.71
N HIS A 224 12.57 -0.26 -1.41
CA HIS A 224 11.81 0.96 -1.71
C HIS A 224 12.48 1.76 -2.82
N ALA A 225 11.68 2.41 -3.68
CA ALA A 225 12.14 3.09 -4.89
C ALA A 225 13.17 4.21 -4.62
N LYS A 226 13.00 4.96 -3.52
CA LYS A 226 13.93 6.01 -3.10
C LYS A 226 14.91 5.57 -2.00
N GLY A 227 14.95 4.27 -1.72
CA GLY A 227 15.65 3.71 -0.57
C GLY A 227 14.96 4.03 0.75
N LEU A 228 15.20 3.19 1.75
CA LEU A 228 14.76 3.38 3.12
C LEU A 228 15.93 2.99 4.02
N SER A 229 16.28 3.82 5.01
CA SER A 229 17.39 3.51 5.91
C SER A 229 17.06 2.40 6.91
N ASN A 230 15.78 2.14 7.17
CA ASN A 230 15.36 1.06 8.04
C ASN A 230 15.33 -0.25 7.26
N GLU A 231 15.86 -1.32 7.86
CA GLU A 231 15.66 -2.67 7.37
C GLU A 231 14.17 -3.03 7.40
N PHE A 232 13.69 -3.65 6.33
CA PHE A 232 12.29 -4.00 6.12
C PHE A 232 12.17 -5.51 5.91
N TYR A 233 11.20 -6.14 6.56
CA TYR A 233 10.94 -7.56 6.45
C TYR A 233 9.60 -7.82 5.78
N CYS A 234 9.55 -8.89 4.98
CA CYS A 234 8.32 -9.52 4.52
C CYS A 234 7.97 -10.68 5.45
N TYR A 235 6.72 -10.73 5.87
CA TYR A 235 6.12 -11.81 6.65
C TYR A 235 4.98 -12.41 5.84
N ALA A 236 4.86 -13.74 5.80
CA ALA A 236 3.80 -14.41 5.07
C ALA A 236 3.37 -15.71 5.75
N ASN A 237 2.11 -16.09 5.57
CA ASN A 237 1.57 -17.37 6.05
C ASN A 237 1.61 -18.48 4.98
N PHE A 238 2.39 -18.28 3.94
CA PHE A 238 2.65 -19.24 2.88
C PHE A 238 4.06 -19.02 2.32
N GLU A 239 4.62 -20.07 1.72
CA GLU A 239 5.85 -20.00 0.92
C GLU A 239 5.53 -19.94 -0.56
N CYS A 240 6.46 -19.41 -1.35
CA CYS A 240 6.38 -19.37 -2.81
C CYS A 240 7.79 -19.53 -3.42
N ASP A 241 7.93 -19.22 -4.70
CA ASP A 241 9.23 -19.25 -5.38
C ASP A 241 10.11 -18.06 -4.99
N ASN A 242 9.49 -16.95 -4.57
CA ASN A 242 10.18 -15.72 -4.17
C ASN A 242 10.64 -15.74 -2.70
N TRP A 243 10.04 -16.57 -1.85
CA TRP A 243 10.42 -16.66 -0.44
C TRP A 243 10.12 -18.00 0.23
N LYS A 244 10.94 -18.28 1.25
CA LYS A 244 10.77 -19.33 2.26
C LYS A 244 10.65 -18.72 3.64
N TRP A 245 10.21 -19.48 4.63
CA TRP A 245 10.28 -19.03 6.02
C TRP A 245 11.74 -19.03 6.51
N LYS A 246 12.11 -18.06 7.35
CA LYS A 246 13.48 -17.93 7.92
C LYS A 246 13.75 -18.92 9.07
N ASP A 247 12.72 -19.64 9.51
CA ASP A 247 12.71 -20.51 10.69
C ASP A 247 13.54 -21.80 10.53
#